data_AF-A0A9D5YHG4-F1
#
_entry.id   AF-A0A9D5YHG4-F1
#
_cell.length_a   1.000
_cell.length_b   1.000
_cell.length_c   1.000
_cell.angle_alpha   90.00
_cell.angle_beta   90.00
_cell.angle_gamma   90.00
#
_symmetry.space_group_name_H-M   'P 1'
#
loop_
_entity.id
_entity.type
_entity.pdbx_description
1 polymer ?
#
loop_
_entity_poly.entity_id
_entity_poly.type
_entity_poly.pdbx_seq_one_letter_code
_entity_poly.pdbx_strand_id
1 'polypeptide(L)'
;MIKSQKIKINIKENPTMKRSKPLVLALCAVLLVVGTILGTVAYLQDTASVVNTFTVGNVHLKLDEAIVNEKGEPIGGRTDTGNTYHLIPGQTYTKDPTVTVLEGSEESYVRMLVTINCYDELVAIFGDPFLPQNFVSGWVDTVWLTTRVIDVDDAANTATYEFRYHTTVKAGANADEPLAPLFTTVTVPNTMTGEQLATIADLEISVEAHAIQATGFANADEAWAAFSK
;
A
#
# COMPACT_ATOMS: atom_id res chain seq x y z
N MET A 1 -54.71 24.66 54.76
CA MET A 1 -54.25 25.00 53.38
C MET A 1 -52.92 24.28 53.15
N ILE A 2 -52.99 23.01 52.78
CA ILE A 2 -51.84 22.09 52.71
C ILE A 2 -51.58 21.80 51.23
N LYS A 3 -50.45 22.27 50.71
CA LYS A 3 -50.07 22.13 49.30
C LYS A 3 -49.68 20.68 49.00
N SER A 4 -50.40 20.07 48.07
CA SER A 4 -50.09 18.78 47.45
C SER A 4 -48.82 18.89 46.61
N GLN A 5 -47.74 18.21 47.01
CA GLN A 5 -46.55 18.03 46.18
C GLN A 5 -46.65 16.70 45.42
N LYS A 6 -46.75 16.79 44.10
CA LYS A 6 -46.67 15.66 43.18
C LYS A 6 -45.23 15.13 43.16
N ILE A 7 -45.08 13.84 43.46
CA ILE A 7 -43.85 13.06 43.34
C ILE A 7 -43.43 13.05 41.87
N LYS A 8 -42.27 13.66 41.55
CA LYS A 8 -41.60 13.51 40.26
C LYS A 8 -40.65 12.32 40.35
N ILE A 9 -40.97 11.25 39.64
CA ILE A 9 -40.06 10.14 39.36
C ILE A 9 -39.01 10.66 38.38
N ASN A 10 -37.76 10.82 38.82
CA ASN A 10 -36.65 11.20 37.95
C ASN A 10 -35.79 9.97 37.70
N ILE A 11 -35.92 9.40 36.49
CA ILE A 11 -35.09 8.31 35.98
C ILE A 11 -33.71 8.91 35.74
N LYS A 12 -32.73 8.60 36.58
CA LYS A 12 -31.32 8.90 36.28
C LYS A 12 -30.82 7.88 35.26
N GLU A 13 -30.47 8.39 34.09
CA GLU A 13 -29.78 7.67 33.02
C GLU A 13 -28.46 7.05 33.53
N ASN A 14 -28.19 5.84 33.04
CA ASN A 14 -27.03 5.00 33.37
C ASN A 14 -25.73 5.64 32.81
N PRO A 15 -24.59 5.63 33.52
CA PRO A 15 -23.33 6.14 33.00
C PRO A 15 -22.92 5.44 31.69
N THR A 16 -22.57 6.25 30.70
CA THR A 16 -22.03 5.85 29.41
C THR A 16 -20.71 5.08 29.59
N MET A 17 -20.76 3.78 29.30
CA MET A 17 -19.61 2.88 29.26
C MET A 17 -18.65 3.31 28.14
N LYS A 18 -17.50 3.89 28.49
CA LYS A 18 -16.34 3.99 27.58
C LYS A 18 -15.92 2.57 27.19
N ARG A 19 -16.13 2.18 25.93
CA ARG A 19 -15.62 0.91 25.39
C ARG A 19 -14.27 1.15 24.72
N SER A 20 -13.20 0.87 25.46
CA SER A 20 -11.91 0.44 24.90
C SER A 20 -12.10 -0.88 24.16
N LYS A 21 -11.59 -1.01 22.94
CA LYS A 21 -11.47 -2.30 22.25
C LYS A 21 -10.00 -2.60 22.00
N PRO A 22 -9.38 -3.55 22.73
CA PRO A 22 -8.13 -4.15 22.29
C PRO A 22 -8.42 -5.22 21.23
N LEU A 23 -7.79 -5.13 20.06
CA LEU A 23 -7.70 -6.26 19.14
C LEU A 23 -6.59 -7.18 19.65
N VAL A 24 -6.96 -8.21 20.40
CA VAL A 24 -6.06 -9.31 20.77
C VAL A 24 -6.77 -10.59 20.36
N LEU A 25 -6.25 -11.23 19.31
CA LEU A 25 -6.68 -12.55 18.86
C LEU A 25 -6.18 -13.60 19.86
N ALA A 26 -6.96 -13.86 20.91
CA ALA A 26 -6.69 -14.93 21.86
C ALA A 26 -7.23 -16.26 21.30
N LEU A 27 -6.36 -17.06 20.66
CA LEU A 27 -6.69 -18.45 20.32
C LEU A 27 -6.19 -19.36 21.45
N CYS A 28 -7.14 -19.82 22.27
CA CYS A 28 -6.93 -20.72 23.39
C CYS A 28 -6.33 -22.08 22.98
N ALA A 29 -5.26 -22.51 23.66
CA ALA A 29 -4.98 -23.92 23.90
C ALA A 29 -4.27 -24.09 25.27
N VAL A 30 -5.05 -24.06 26.35
CA VAL A 30 -4.64 -24.70 27.61
C VAL A 30 -4.94 -26.17 27.46
N LEU A 31 -3.96 -27.05 27.62
CA LEU A 31 -4.14 -28.43 28.09
C LEU A 31 -2.76 -29.06 28.40
N LEU A 32 -2.45 -29.23 29.69
CA LEU A 32 -2.33 -30.56 30.31
C LEU A 32 -2.06 -30.45 31.82
N VAL A 33 -2.94 -31.10 32.58
CA VAL A 33 -2.89 -31.31 34.04
C VAL A 33 -2.05 -32.55 34.34
N VAL A 34 -1.48 -32.59 35.56
CA VAL A 34 -1.25 -33.73 36.48
C VAL A 34 0.12 -33.49 37.14
N GLY A 35 0.32 -33.50 38.46
CA GLY A 35 -0.44 -34.03 39.59
C GLY A 35 0.61 -34.65 40.51
N THR A 36 0.85 -34.08 41.70
CA THR A 36 1.89 -34.60 42.60
C THR A 36 1.46 -35.95 43.17
N ILE A 37 2.33 -36.93 42.95
CA ILE A 37 2.18 -38.37 43.10
C ILE A 37 2.14 -38.77 44.59
N LEU A 38 1.29 -39.74 44.94
CA LEU A 38 1.58 -40.77 45.95
C LEU A 38 0.68 -41.99 45.72
N GLY A 39 1.23 -43.06 45.10
CA GLY A 39 0.61 -44.38 45.07
C GLY A 39 0.67 -45.09 43.71
N THR A 40 1.74 -45.84 43.48
CA THR A 40 1.86 -47.03 42.61
C THR A 40 0.78 -47.25 41.52
N VAL A 41 1.08 -46.87 40.28
CA VAL A 41 0.69 -47.65 39.09
C VAL A 41 1.81 -47.55 38.05
N ALA A 42 2.45 -48.69 37.78
CA ALA A 42 3.17 -48.86 36.52
C ALA A 42 2.13 -48.81 35.41
N TYR A 43 2.20 -47.82 34.54
CA TYR A 43 1.35 -47.74 33.35
C TYR A 43 2.21 -47.35 32.17
N LEU A 44 2.06 -48.10 31.08
CA LEU A 44 2.75 -47.95 29.80
C LEU A 44 2.53 -46.53 29.25
N GLN A 45 3.39 -45.59 29.62
CA GLN A 45 3.29 -44.21 29.16
C GLN A 45 4.11 -44.06 27.88
N ASP A 46 3.48 -44.37 26.74
CA ASP A 46 3.99 -43.95 25.44
C ASP A 46 3.57 -42.50 25.22
N THR A 47 4.53 -41.58 25.28
CA THR A 47 4.31 -40.16 25.07
C THR A 47 4.77 -39.80 23.66
N ALA A 48 3.81 -39.65 22.75
CA ALA A 48 4.03 -39.05 21.44
C ALA A 48 3.55 -37.60 21.46
N SER A 49 4.43 -36.66 21.13
CA SER A 49 4.10 -35.23 21.00
C SER A 49 3.95 -34.85 19.53
N VAL A 50 2.85 -34.16 19.19
CA VAL A 50 2.68 -33.48 17.91
C VAL A 50 2.91 -31.99 18.13
N VAL A 51 3.93 -31.44 17.48
CA VAL A 51 4.22 -30.00 17.49
C VAL A 51 3.64 -29.39 16.22
N ASN A 52 2.68 -28.48 16.37
CA ASN A 52 2.16 -27.69 15.26
C ASN A 52 2.97 -26.40 15.16
N THR A 53 3.55 -26.14 13.98
CA THR A 53 4.19 -24.86 13.68
C THR A 53 3.17 -23.97 12.97
N PHE A 54 2.93 -22.78 13.51
CA PHE A 54 2.08 -21.76 12.90
C PHE A 54 2.98 -20.68 12.29
N THR A 55 2.87 -20.43 10.99
CA THR A 55 3.56 -19.34 10.29
C THR A 55 2.64 -18.15 10.10
N VAL A 56 3.17 -16.93 10.17
CA VAL A 56 2.47 -15.73 9.72
C VAL A 56 2.76 -15.52 8.23
N GLY A 57 1.79 -14.97 7.49
CA GLY A 57 1.93 -14.73 6.05
C GLY A 57 3.14 -13.85 5.73
N ASN A 58 3.76 -14.12 4.58
CA ASN A 58 5.01 -13.50 4.17
C ASN A 58 4.84 -12.83 2.80
N VAL A 59 5.08 -11.52 2.68
CA VAL A 59 5.00 -10.80 1.40
C VAL A 59 6.16 -9.82 1.33
N HIS A 60 7.00 -9.97 0.32
CA HIS A 60 8.17 -9.13 0.10
C HIS A 60 8.18 -8.56 -1.32
N LEU A 61 8.49 -7.27 -1.43
CA LEU A 61 8.60 -6.55 -2.69
C LEU A 61 9.97 -5.91 -2.84
N LYS A 62 10.36 -5.71 -4.10
CA LYS A 62 11.37 -4.75 -4.52
C LYS A 62 10.73 -3.79 -5.52
N LEU A 63 11.08 -2.51 -5.47
CA LEU A 63 10.72 -1.51 -6.47
C LEU A 63 12.02 -0.91 -7.01
N ASP A 64 12.15 -0.87 -8.33
CA ASP A 64 13.29 -0.24 -8.99
C ASP A 64 12.87 0.38 -10.33
N GLU A 65 13.73 1.24 -10.87
CA GLU A 65 13.62 1.82 -12.21
C GLU A 65 14.98 1.76 -12.93
N ALA A 66 15.00 1.94 -14.24
CA ALA A 66 16.21 2.00 -15.03
C ALA A 66 17.11 3.15 -14.57
N ILE A 67 18.43 2.92 -14.57
CA ILE A 67 19.40 4.01 -14.36
C ILE A 67 19.49 4.80 -15.67
N VAL A 68 19.37 6.13 -15.57
CA VAL A 68 19.44 7.03 -16.73
C VAL A 68 20.65 7.97 -16.69
N ASN A 69 21.04 8.49 -17.85
CA ASN A 69 21.98 9.60 -17.96
C ASN A 69 21.29 10.96 -17.73
N GLU A 70 22.06 12.05 -17.82
CA GLU A 70 21.55 13.43 -17.68
C GLU A 70 20.44 13.81 -18.68
N LYS A 71 20.32 13.08 -19.80
CA LYS A 71 19.27 13.28 -20.81
C LYS A 71 18.02 12.44 -20.56
N GLY A 72 18.02 11.59 -19.53
CA GLY A 72 16.93 10.65 -19.26
C GLY A 72 16.95 9.39 -20.11
N GLU A 73 18.07 9.06 -20.74
CA GLU A 73 18.22 7.83 -21.55
C GLU A 73 18.83 6.71 -20.69
N PRO A 74 18.38 5.45 -20.83
CA PRO A 74 18.86 4.34 -20.01
C PRO A 74 20.33 4.00 -20.32
N ILE A 75 21.14 3.83 -19.28
CA ILE A 75 22.57 3.46 -19.39
C ILE A 75 22.87 2.02 -18.94
N GLY A 76 21.84 1.26 -18.62
CA GLY A 76 21.93 -0.11 -18.12
C GLY A 76 21.94 -0.17 -16.59
N GLY A 77 21.46 -1.31 -16.06
CA GLY A 77 21.22 -1.47 -14.63
C GLY A 77 19.90 -0.86 -14.16
N ARG A 78 19.60 -1.07 -12.87
CA ARG A 78 18.38 -0.57 -12.20
C ARG A 78 18.75 0.01 -10.85
N THR A 79 18.01 1.01 -10.39
CA THR A 79 18.20 1.70 -9.11
C THR A 79 16.89 1.71 -8.32
N ASP A 80 17.00 1.57 -7.00
CA ASP A 80 15.94 1.73 -6.00
C ASP A 80 16.04 3.06 -5.24
N THR A 81 17.04 3.88 -5.55
CA THR A 81 17.30 5.19 -4.90
C THR A 81 16.84 6.39 -5.75
N GLY A 82 16.28 6.13 -6.93
CA GLY A 82 15.79 7.15 -7.87
C GLY A 82 16.85 7.70 -8.83
N ASN A 83 16.41 8.63 -9.67
CA ASN A 83 17.22 9.35 -10.66
C ASN A 83 16.97 10.86 -10.56
N THR A 84 17.88 11.65 -11.12
CA THR A 84 17.71 13.10 -11.30
C THR A 84 17.52 13.42 -12.77
N TYR A 85 16.51 14.24 -13.08
CA TYR A 85 16.16 14.61 -14.46
C TYR A 85 16.31 16.11 -14.67
N HIS A 86 16.87 16.52 -15.80
CA HIS A 86 16.91 17.92 -16.21
C HIS A 86 15.80 18.17 -17.23
N LEU A 87 14.69 18.78 -16.78
CA LEU A 87 13.48 18.96 -17.59
C LEU A 87 13.67 20.01 -18.68
N ILE A 88 13.37 19.63 -19.92
CA ILE A 88 13.44 20.47 -21.12
C ILE A 88 12.15 20.26 -21.91
N PRO A 89 11.46 21.33 -22.34
CA PRO A 89 10.24 21.23 -23.13
C PRO A 89 10.43 20.39 -24.39
N GLY A 90 9.48 19.48 -24.63
CA GLY A 90 9.50 18.55 -25.76
C GLY A 90 10.41 17.33 -25.60
N GLN A 91 11.06 17.16 -24.45
CA GLN A 91 11.85 15.96 -24.15
C GLN A 91 11.00 14.89 -23.43
N THR A 92 11.42 13.64 -23.64
CA THR A 92 10.87 12.45 -23.00
C THR A 92 11.97 11.78 -22.21
N TYR A 93 11.68 11.42 -20.97
CA TYR A 93 12.61 10.83 -20.02
C TYR A 93 12.16 9.40 -19.69
N THR A 94 13.07 8.44 -19.69
CA THR A 94 12.78 7.08 -19.23
C THR A 94 12.50 7.10 -17.74
N LYS A 95 11.35 6.54 -17.36
CA LYS A 95 10.95 6.31 -15.97
C LYS A 95 10.00 5.12 -15.94
N ASP A 96 10.48 3.98 -15.45
CA ASP A 96 9.84 2.68 -15.55
C ASP A 96 9.73 1.97 -14.19
N PRO A 97 8.99 2.55 -13.23
CA PRO A 97 8.85 1.98 -11.90
C PRO A 97 8.26 0.57 -12.02
N THR A 98 9.05 -0.40 -11.56
CA THR A 98 8.77 -1.83 -11.72
C THR A 98 8.81 -2.50 -10.35
N VAL A 99 7.68 -3.09 -9.97
CA VAL A 99 7.58 -3.90 -8.77
C VAL A 99 7.99 -5.32 -9.09
N THR A 100 8.79 -5.91 -8.22
CA THR A 100 9.14 -7.33 -8.25
C THR A 100 8.66 -7.97 -6.96
N VAL A 101 7.82 -8.99 -7.07
CA VAL A 101 7.43 -9.82 -5.91
C VAL A 101 8.53 -10.85 -5.68
N LEU A 102 9.13 -10.83 -4.50
CA LEU A 102 10.31 -11.66 -4.23
C LEU A 102 9.94 -13.12 -3.97
N GLU A 103 10.86 -14.02 -4.29
CA GLU A 103 10.77 -15.45 -3.99
C GLU A 103 10.29 -15.72 -2.56
N GLY A 104 9.42 -16.71 -2.40
CA GLY A 104 8.88 -17.11 -1.10
C GLY A 104 7.78 -16.18 -0.55
N SER A 105 7.36 -15.18 -1.32
CA SER A 105 6.16 -14.40 -1.03
C SER A 105 4.89 -15.22 -1.29
N GLU A 106 3.94 -15.10 -0.38
CA GLU A 106 2.57 -15.58 -0.54
C GLU A 106 1.87 -14.85 -1.70
N GLU A 107 0.80 -15.45 -2.22
CA GLU A 107 -0.05 -14.78 -3.20
C GLU A 107 -0.60 -13.48 -2.63
N SER A 108 -0.44 -12.37 -3.35
CA SER A 108 -0.69 -11.02 -2.85
C SER A 108 -1.36 -10.11 -3.89
N TYR A 109 -2.14 -9.14 -3.40
CA TYR A 109 -2.52 -7.98 -4.19
C TYR A 109 -1.40 -6.94 -4.13
N VAL A 110 -1.09 -6.31 -5.25
CA VAL A 110 -0.01 -5.32 -5.38
C VAL A 110 -0.61 -3.97 -5.78
N ARG A 111 -0.12 -2.88 -5.18
CA ARG A 111 -0.43 -1.51 -5.59
C ARG A 111 0.82 -0.63 -5.62
N MET A 112 0.79 0.39 -6.45
CA MET A 112 1.72 1.51 -6.40
C MET A 112 0.97 2.80 -6.05
N LEU A 113 1.54 3.59 -5.15
CA LEU A 113 1.13 4.96 -4.86
C LEU A 113 2.10 5.89 -5.56
N VAL A 114 1.59 6.80 -6.38
CA VAL A 114 2.39 7.79 -7.08
C VAL A 114 2.04 9.16 -6.54
N THR A 115 2.98 9.79 -5.84
CA THR A 115 2.83 11.12 -5.27
C THR A 115 3.63 12.13 -6.09
N ILE A 116 2.99 13.24 -6.45
CA ILE A 116 3.57 14.27 -7.30
C ILE A 116 3.38 15.61 -6.62
N ASN A 117 4.45 16.39 -6.47
CA ASN A 117 4.39 17.78 -6.00
C ASN A 117 4.10 18.75 -7.15
N CYS A 118 4.03 20.05 -6.83
CA CYS A 118 3.63 21.08 -7.80
C CYS A 118 2.25 20.82 -8.40
N TYR A 119 1.34 20.22 -7.61
CA TYR A 119 0.06 19.73 -8.12
C TYR A 119 -0.79 20.85 -8.73
N ASP A 120 -0.90 21.99 -8.06
CA ASP A 120 -1.66 23.15 -8.56
C ASP A 120 -1.08 23.70 -9.88
N GLU A 121 0.24 23.79 -9.99
CA GLU A 121 0.94 24.22 -11.21
C GLU A 121 0.71 23.23 -12.35
N LEU A 122 0.80 21.93 -12.08
CA LEU A 122 0.54 20.88 -13.05
C LEU A 122 -0.92 20.91 -13.53
N VAL A 123 -1.88 21.13 -12.63
CA VAL A 123 -3.29 21.33 -12.99
C VAL A 123 -3.44 22.57 -13.89
N ALA A 124 -2.74 23.67 -13.60
CA ALA A 124 -2.77 24.86 -14.44
C ALA A 124 -2.15 24.65 -15.83
N ILE A 125 -1.12 23.80 -15.94
CA ILE A 125 -0.41 23.49 -17.19
C ILE A 125 -1.17 22.46 -18.04
N PHE A 126 -1.66 21.39 -17.43
CA PHE A 126 -2.23 20.22 -18.11
C PHE A 126 -3.77 20.17 -18.08
N GLY A 127 -4.41 21.02 -17.28
CA GLY A 127 -5.85 21.10 -17.11
C GLY A 127 -6.39 20.25 -15.95
N ASP A 128 -7.62 20.58 -15.55
CA ASP A 128 -8.41 19.86 -14.55
C ASP A 128 -9.42 18.92 -15.24
N PRO A 129 -9.46 17.61 -14.92
CA PRO A 129 -8.61 16.91 -13.96
C PRO A 129 -7.17 16.69 -14.45
N PHE A 130 -6.20 16.84 -13.55
CA PHE A 130 -4.84 16.38 -13.79
C PHE A 130 -4.84 14.85 -13.74
N LEU A 131 -4.66 14.23 -14.91
CA LEU A 131 -4.70 12.78 -15.07
C LEU A 131 -3.28 12.26 -15.36
N PRO A 132 -2.88 11.09 -14.81
CA PRO A 132 -1.57 10.52 -15.08
C PRO A 132 -1.24 10.37 -16.57
N GLN A 133 -2.24 10.04 -17.40
CA GLN A 133 -2.09 9.93 -18.85
C GLN A 133 -1.62 11.22 -19.54
N ASN A 134 -1.78 12.38 -18.91
CA ASN A 134 -1.40 13.66 -19.50
C ASN A 134 0.12 13.86 -19.50
N PHE A 135 0.86 13.16 -18.63
CA PHE A 135 2.31 13.35 -18.48
C PHE A 135 3.14 12.06 -18.57
N VAL A 136 2.53 10.87 -18.40
CA VAL A 136 3.22 9.59 -18.59
C VAL A 136 2.86 8.91 -19.91
N SER A 137 3.69 7.98 -20.37
CA SER A 137 3.39 7.10 -21.50
C SER A 137 3.79 5.66 -21.20
N GLY A 138 3.23 4.71 -21.96
CA GLY A 138 3.46 3.28 -21.76
C GLY A 138 2.64 2.64 -20.64
N TRP A 139 1.80 3.41 -19.94
CA TRP A 139 0.84 2.87 -18.99
C TRP A 139 -0.26 2.08 -19.72
N VAL A 140 -0.53 0.87 -19.24
CA VAL A 140 -1.61 -0.01 -19.70
C VAL A 140 -2.68 -0.12 -18.60
N ASP A 141 -3.81 0.55 -18.80
CA ASP A 141 -4.92 0.70 -17.84
C ASP A 141 -5.65 -0.61 -17.49
N THR A 142 -5.46 -1.65 -18.30
CA THR A 142 -5.96 -3.02 -18.04
C THR A 142 -5.02 -3.87 -17.19
N VAL A 143 -3.75 -3.46 -17.07
CA VAL A 143 -2.73 -4.14 -16.25
C VAL A 143 -2.57 -3.46 -14.90
N TRP A 144 -2.51 -2.13 -14.93
CA TRP A 144 -2.47 -1.26 -13.75
C TRP A 144 -3.74 -0.42 -13.72
N LEU A 145 -4.70 -0.87 -12.92
CA LEU A 145 -5.99 -0.22 -12.77
C LEU A 145 -5.81 1.03 -11.89
N THR A 146 -6.04 2.23 -12.43
CA THR A 146 -6.06 3.45 -11.61
C THR A 146 -7.36 3.55 -10.85
N THR A 147 -7.26 3.71 -9.54
CA THR A 147 -8.45 3.70 -8.68
C THR A 147 -8.93 5.09 -8.31
N ARG A 148 -8.10 6.15 -8.46
CA ARG A 148 -8.35 7.62 -8.43
C ARG A 148 -7.16 8.35 -7.79
N VAL A 149 -7.21 9.67 -7.72
CA VAL A 149 -6.52 10.44 -6.67
C VAL A 149 -7.09 10.00 -5.33
N ILE A 150 -6.23 9.52 -4.44
CA ILE A 150 -6.61 9.03 -3.11
C ILE A 150 -6.31 10.05 -2.01
N ASP A 151 -5.43 11.01 -2.28
CA ASP A 151 -5.04 12.05 -1.34
C ASP A 151 -4.59 13.31 -2.07
N VAL A 152 -4.98 14.49 -1.56
CA VAL A 152 -4.51 15.81 -2.00
C VAL A 152 -4.14 16.57 -0.73
N ASP A 153 -2.88 17.00 -0.66
CA ASP A 153 -2.38 17.82 0.44
C ASP A 153 -2.11 19.23 -0.10
N ASP A 154 -3.03 20.15 0.20
CA ASP A 154 -2.94 21.56 -0.20
C ASP A 154 -1.72 22.27 0.42
N ALA A 155 -1.29 21.84 1.62
CA ALA A 155 -0.17 22.47 2.32
C ALA A 155 1.18 22.01 1.74
N ALA A 156 1.29 20.74 1.36
CA ALA A 156 2.45 20.19 0.67
C ALA A 156 2.43 20.42 -0.86
N ASN A 157 1.28 20.84 -1.40
CA ASN A 157 1.00 20.96 -2.84
C ASN A 157 1.27 19.64 -3.58
N THR A 158 0.71 18.54 -3.07
CA THR A 158 0.89 17.19 -3.63
C THR A 158 -0.43 16.49 -3.90
N ALA A 159 -0.46 15.62 -4.92
CA ALA A 159 -1.52 14.65 -5.12
C ALA A 159 -0.96 13.22 -5.22
N THR A 160 -1.67 12.28 -4.61
CA THR A 160 -1.32 10.85 -4.62
C THR A 160 -2.34 10.04 -5.41
N TYR A 161 -1.87 9.30 -6.40
CA TYR A 161 -2.66 8.40 -7.23
C TYR A 161 -2.41 6.96 -6.83
N GLU A 162 -3.47 6.16 -6.73
CA GLU A 162 -3.35 4.72 -6.49
C GLU A 162 -3.54 3.92 -7.79
N PHE A 163 -2.59 3.04 -8.05
CA PHE A 163 -2.60 2.08 -9.15
C PHE A 163 -2.55 0.67 -8.59
N ARG A 164 -3.49 -0.19 -8.97
CA ARG A 164 -3.56 -1.57 -8.50
C ARG A 164 -3.26 -2.53 -9.64
N TYR A 165 -2.44 -3.55 -9.36
CA TYR A 165 -2.23 -4.61 -10.32
C TYR A 165 -3.54 -5.38 -10.51
N HIS A 166 -3.90 -5.65 -11.76
CA HIS A 166 -5.22 -6.20 -12.13
C HIS A 166 -5.55 -7.58 -11.53
N THR A 167 -4.54 -8.31 -11.08
CA THR A 167 -4.67 -9.66 -10.52
C THR A 167 -3.78 -9.83 -9.29
N THR A 168 -3.99 -10.92 -8.55
CA THR A 168 -3.04 -11.39 -7.56
C THR A 168 -1.74 -11.85 -8.21
N VAL A 169 -0.64 -11.72 -7.47
CA VAL A 169 0.69 -12.12 -7.91
C VAL A 169 1.25 -13.10 -6.90
N LYS A 170 1.87 -14.16 -7.39
CA LYS A 170 2.60 -15.12 -6.58
C LYS A 170 3.98 -15.34 -7.20
N ALA A 171 5.04 -15.06 -6.44
CA ALA A 171 6.39 -15.36 -6.88
C ALA A 171 6.58 -16.88 -7.05
N GLY A 172 7.40 -17.26 -8.02
CA GLY A 172 7.77 -18.65 -8.23
C GLY A 172 8.48 -19.22 -7.00
N ALA A 173 8.47 -20.55 -6.87
CA ALA A 173 9.09 -21.22 -5.72
C ALA A 173 10.63 -21.04 -5.63
N ASN A 174 11.27 -20.58 -6.71
CA ASN A 174 12.73 -20.37 -6.78
C ASN A 174 13.08 -19.16 -7.66
N ALA A 175 12.15 -18.20 -7.79
CA ALA A 175 12.35 -17.04 -8.66
C ALA A 175 11.45 -15.87 -8.23
N ASP A 176 12.03 -14.68 -8.30
CA ASP A 176 11.32 -13.42 -8.22
C ASP A 176 10.38 -13.24 -9.42
N GLU A 177 9.25 -12.56 -9.22
CA GLU A 177 8.26 -12.26 -10.25
C GLU A 177 8.20 -10.75 -10.52
N PRO A 178 8.92 -10.25 -11.54
CA PRO A 178 8.83 -8.86 -11.95
C PRO A 178 7.50 -8.61 -12.66
N LEU A 179 6.83 -7.53 -12.25
CA LEU A 179 5.60 -7.08 -12.90
C LEU A 179 5.91 -6.20 -14.11
N ALA A 180 4.90 -5.97 -14.94
CA ALA A 180 4.99 -4.92 -15.95
C ALA A 180 5.21 -3.56 -15.27
N PRO A 181 6.07 -2.69 -15.81
CA PRO A 181 6.26 -1.34 -15.28
C PRO A 181 4.94 -0.57 -15.28
N LEU A 182 4.76 0.36 -14.33
CA LEU A 182 3.52 1.15 -14.24
C LEU A 182 3.26 1.98 -15.50
N PHE A 183 4.33 2.65 -15.95
CA PHE A 183 4.48 3.42 -17.18
C PHE A 183 5.97 3.32 -17.56
N THR A 184 6.37 3.83 -18.72
CA THR A 184 7.76 3.70 -19.19
C THR A 184 8.49 5.03 -19.37
N THR A 185 7.75 6.12 -19.55
CA THR A 185 8.34 7.44 -19.76
C THR A 185 7.49 8.56 -19.19
N VAL A 186 8.14 9.67 -18.85
CA VAL A 186 7.51 10.97 -18.59
C VAL A 186 7.85 11.91 -19.73
N THR A 187 6.87 12.65 -20.26
CA THR A 187 7.08 13.62 -21.34
C THR A 187 6.74 15.02 -20.89
N VAL A 188 7.67 15.94 -21.12
CA VAL A 188 7.52 17.37 -20.91
C VAL A 188 6.94 17.96 -22.21
N PRO A 189 5.71 18.52 -22.22
CA PRO A 189 5.12 19.03 -23.45
C PRO A 189 5.98 20.08 -24.14
N ASN A 190 6.05 20.05 -25.47
CA ASN A 190 6.75 21.06 -26.25
C ASN A 190 6.06 22.44 -26.24
N THR A 191 4.80 22.49 -25.81
CA THR A 191 4.00 23.71 -25.65
C THR A 191 4.30 24.45 -24.35
N MET A 192 5.02 23.83 -23.41
CA MET A 192 5.31 24.44 -22.13
C MET A 192 6.30 25.60 -22.26
N THR A 193 5.95 26.75 -21.70
CA THR A 193 6.82 27.93 -21.71
C THR A 193 7.92 27.84 -20.66
N GLY A 194 8.96 28.65 -20.79
CA GLY A 194 10.00 28.76 -19.76
C GLY A 194 9.46 29.25 -18.41
N GLU A 195 8.40 30.07 -18.42
CA GLU A 195 7.73 30.52 -17.18
C GLU A 195 7.01 29.36 -16.50
N GLN A 196 6.26 28.55 -17.24
CA GLN A 196 5.59 27.35 -16.71
C GLN A 196 6.60 26.29 -16.24
N LEU A 197 7.72 26.13 -16.95
CA LEU A 197 8.77 25.22 -16.51
C LEU A 197 9.41 25.67 -15.19
N ALA A 198 9.57 26.97 -15.00
CA ALA A 198 10.15 27.52 -13.77
C ALA A 198 9.26 27.31 -12.53
N THR A 199 7.93 27.17 -12.70
CA THR A 199 7.02 26.88 -11.57
C THR A 199 7.07 25.43 -11.12
N ILE A 200 7.65 24.53 -11.92
CA ILE A 200 7.81 23.10 -11.61
C ILE A 200 9.30 22.70 -11.53
N ALA A 201 10.18 23.64 -11.19
CA ALA A 201 11.63 23.42 -11.20
C ALA A 201 12.10 22.37 -10.17
N ASP A 202 11.31 22.14 -9.13
CA ASP A 202 11.50 21.15 -8.07
C ASP A 202 10.52 19.96 -8.21
N LEU A 203 10.00 19.71 -9.42
CA LEU A 203 9.11 18.58 -9.68
C LEU A 203 9.74 17.26 -9.23
N GLU A 204 9.02 16.56 -8.37
CA GLU A 204 9.32 15.25 -7.82
C GLU A 204 8.14 14.31 -8.11
N ILE A 205 8.45 13.11 -8.56
CA ILE A 205 7.49 12.02 -8.73
C ILE A 205 7.98 10.86 -7.87
N SER A 206 7.38 10.70 -6.70
CA SER A 206 7.63 9.60 -5.78
C SER A 206 6.74 8.41 -6.11
N VAL A 207 7.29 7.21 -6.04
CA VAL A 207 6.55 5.96 -6.26
C VAL A 207 6.82 5.01 -5.11
N GLU A 208 5.76 4.55 -4.46
CA GLU A 208 5.81 3.58 -3.37
C GLU A 208 5.03 2.32 -3.75
N ALA A 209 5.61 1.14 -3.49
CA ALA A 209 4.99 -0.14 -3.83
C ALA A 209 4.58 -0.91 -2.58
N HIS A 210 3.31 -1.30 -2.51
CA HIS A 210 2.75 -2.07 -1.39
C HIS A 210 2.21 -3.40 -1.89
N ALA A 211 2.32 -4.43 -1.06
CA ALA A 211 1.62 -5.69 -1.26
C ALA A 211 0.97 -6.19 0.01
N ILE A 212 -0.12 -6.93 -0.16
CA ILE A 212 -0.91 -7.51 0.91
C ILE A 212 -1.32 -8.93 0.52
N GLN A 213 -1.26 -9.86 1.45
CA GLN A 213 -1.65 -11.24 1.20
C GLN A 213 -3.10 -11.30 0.69
N ALA A 214 -3.33 -12.09 -0.36
CA ALA A 214 -4.65 -12.26 -0.97
C ALA A 214 -5.49 -13.31 -0.22
N THR A 215 -4.84 -14.35 0.31
CA THR A 215 -5.53 -15.40 1.08
C THR A 215 -6.30 -14.79 2.26
N GLY A 216 -7.56 -15.20 2.41
CA GLY A 216 -8.43 -14.72 3.48
C GLY A 216 -9.29 -13.51 3.12
N PHE A 217 -9.14 -12.96 1.91
CA PHE A 217 -9.97 -11.86 1.39
C PHE A 217 -10.65 -12.28 0.08
N ALA A 218 -11.86 -11.75 -0.18
CA ALA A 218 -12.54 -12.03 -1.44
C ALA A 218 -12.00 -11.17 -2.60
N ASN A 219 -11.42 -10.01 -2.30
CA ASN A 219 -10.90 -9.05 -3.28
C ASN A 219 -9.90 -8.07 -2.62
N ALA A 220 -9.23 -7.27 -3.46
CA ALA A 220 -8.25 -6.28 -3.02
C ALA A 220 -8.85 -5.18 -2.12
N ASP A 221 -10.08 -4.74 -2.37
CA ASP A 221 -10.74 -3.70 -1.55
C ASP A 221 -10.89 -4.15 -0.10
N GLU A 222 -11.37 -5.38 0.11
CA GLU A 222 -11.49 -5.99 1.44
C GLU A 222 -10.14 -6.15 2.13
N ALA A 223 -9.11 -6.57 1.38
CA ALA A 223 -7.75 -6.70 1.90
C ALA A 223 -7.23 -5.33 2.40
N TRP A 224 -7.23 -4.30 1.55
CA TRP A 224 -6.70 -2.98 1.91
C TRP A 224 -7.51 -2.30 3.03
N ALA A 225 -8.84 -2.48 3.04
CA ALA A 225 -9.70 -1.94 4.10
C ALA A 225 -9.47 -2.59 5.47
N ALA A 226 -8.92 -3.81 5.52
CA ALA A 226 -8.60 -4.49 6.77
C ALA A 226 -7.32 -3.95 7.43
N PHE A 227 -6.40 -3.37 6.66
CA PHE A 227 -5.10 -2.90 7.14
C PHE A 227 -5.00 -1.37 7.30
N SER A 228 -6.01 -0.62 6.86
CA SER A 228 -6.09 0.84 7.03
C SER A 228 -6.66 1.29 8.38
N LYS A 229 -6.68 0.42 9.41
CA LYS A 229 -7.28 0.67 10.74
C LYS A 229 -6.29 0.62 11.89
#